data_AF-A0A0Q5ECA9-F1
#
_entry.id   AF-A0A0Q5ECA9-F1
#
_cell.length_a   1.000
_cell.length_b   1.000
_cell.length_c   1.000
_cell.angle_alpha   90.00
_cell.angle_beta   90.00
_cell.angle_gamma   90.00
#
_symmetry.space_group_name_H-M   'P 1'
#
loop_
_entity.id
_entity.type
_entity.pdbx_description
1 polymer ?
#
loop_
_entity_poly.entity_id
_entity_poly.type
_entity_poly.pdbx_seq_one_letter_code
_entity_poly.pdbx_strand_id
1 'polypeptide(L)'
;MVVVALAVGPVVSYAFPNAGSGNYWMIGLFALGMAAALVTVRGTRIPAPWFGWGALGVGILAAAWMIFVTPHTRNEQIISDTLAGTAIALALVSMGRAAVDGRVNPGRRVLEWRPLVWIGLWSYSIYLIHSPVLALANILLLPLELPTFVNWLLLVLVVLPVALSLAYGFFWLVERHFITSHQKRVINERVDPDASGKVA
;
A
#
# COMPACT_ATOMS: atom_id res chain seq x y z
N MET A 1 22.27 -2.82 4.94
CA MET A 1 21.15 -3.33 4.12
C MET A 1 20.09 -2.27 3.85
N VAL A 2 19.55 -1.55 4.84
CA VAL A 2 18.60 -0.42 4.62
C VAL A 2 19.20 0.70 3.77
N VAL A 3 20.47 1.06 3.99
CA VAL A 3 21.21 2.05 3.18
C VAL A 3 21.40 1.56 1.73
N VAL A 4 21.56 0.25 1.53
CA VAL A 4 21.68 -0.34 0.18
C VAL A 4 20.34 -0.28 -0.54
N ALA A 5 19.22 -0.56 0.14
CA ALA A 5 17.88 -0.43 -0.43
C ALA A 5 17.52 1.04 -0.76
N LEU A 6 17.93 2.00 0.08
CA LEU A 6 17.79 3.43 -0.18
C LEU A 6 18.64 3.92 -1.35
N ALA A 7 19.80 3.30 -1.59
CA ALA A 7 20.70 3.66 -2.69
C ALA A 7 20.30 3.06 -4.05
N VAL A 8 19.63 1.91 -4.07
CA VAL A 8 19.25 1.23 -5.33
C VAL A 8 18.29 2.07 -6.17
N GLY A 9 17.30 2.72 -5.55
CA GLY A 9 16.33 3.56 -6.28
C GLY A 9 17.00 4.73 -7.04
N PRO A 10 17.77 5.59 -6.34
CA PRO A 10 18.51 6.67 -6.97
C PRO A 10 19.55 6.19 -8.01
N VAL A 11 20.32 5.14 -7.70
CA VAL A 11 21.38 4.62 -8.59
C VAL A 11 20.79 4.05 -9.88
N VAL A 12 19.67 3.32 -9.81
CA VAL A 12 18.99 2.81 -11.01
C VAL A 12 18.39 3.94 -11.83
N SER A 13 17.83 4.97 -11.19
CA SER A 13 17.28 6.14 -11.90
C SER A 13 18.35 6.97 -12.62
N TYR A 14 19.57 7.04 -12.05
CA TYR A 14 20.70 7.75 -12.64
C TYR A 14 21.43 6.92 -13.70
N ALA A 15 21.44 5.59 -13.57
CA ALA A 15 22.09 4.67 -14.52
C ALA A 15 21.29 4.47 -15.83
N PHE A 16 19.96 4.65 -15.79
CA PHE A 16 19.08 4.49 -16.96
C PHE A 16 18.23 5.75 -17.23
N PRO A 17 18.85 6.89 -17.57
CA PRO A 17 18.13 8.16 -17.79
C PRO A 17 17.13 8.10 -18.96
N ASN A 18 17.35 7.22 -19.95
CA ASN A 18 16.52 7.09 -21.16
C ASN A 18 15.37 6.10 -21.03
N ALA A 19 15.17 5.48 -19.87
CA ALA A 19 14.07 4.55 -19.64
C ALA A 19 12.77 5.28 -19.21
N GLY A 20 12.64 6.57 -19.57
CA GLY A 20 11.74 7.58 -18.97
C GLY A 20 10.25 7.27 -18.84
N SER A 21 9.72 6.22 -19.45
CA SER A 21 8.33 5.78 -19.32
C SER A 21 8.05 4.81 -18.16
N GLY A 22 9.09 4.17 -17.60
CA GLY A 22 8.93 3.22 -16.49
C GLY A 22 9.10 3.90 -15.13
N ASN A 23 8.16 3.69 -14.22
CA ASN A 23 8.24 4.16 -12.84
C ASN A 23 9.22 3.31 -11.99
N TYR A 24 10.49 3.22 -12.39
CA TYR A 24 11.45 2.27 -11.78
C TYR A 24 11.77 2.54 -10.31
N TRP A 25 11.53 3.76 -9.81
CA TRP A 25 11.69 4.05 -8.38
C TRP A 25 10.75 3.19 -7.51
N MET A 26 9.64 2.70 -8.08
CA MET A 26 8.76 1.73 -7.41
C MET A 26 9.43 0.40 -7.11
N ILE A 27 10.40 -0.04 -7.93
CA ILE A 27 11.19 -1.25 -7.65
C ILE A 27 12.04 -1.03 -6.39
N GLY A 28 12.59 0.17 -6.20
CA GLY A 28 13.30 0.56 -4.99
C GLY A 28 12.40 0.54 -3.76
N LEU A 29 11.18 1.08 -3.87
CA LEU A 29 10.17 1.05 -2.80
C LEU A 29 9.74 -0.38 -2.46
N PHE A 30 9.55 -1.23 -3.47
CA PHE A 30 9.24 -2.64 -3.28
C PHE A 30 10.37 -3.37 -2.54
N ALA A 31 11.62 -3.15 -2.93
CA ALA A 31 12.79 -3.70 -2.25
C ALA A 31 12.89 -3.20 -0.79
N LEU A 32 12.56 -1.94 -0.53
CA LEU A 32 12.47 -1.37 0.82
C LEU A 32 11.42 -2.11 1.67
N GLY A 33 10.24 -2.38 1.11
CA GLY A 33 9.19 -3.16 1.77
C GLY A 33 9.62 -4.60 2.09
N MET A 34 10.27 -5.28 1.14
CA MET A 34 10.83 -6.62 1.37
C MET A 34 11.91 -6.62 2.46
N ALA A 35 12.79 -5.61 2.46
CA ALA A 35 13.82 -5.46 3.49
C ALA A 35 13.20 -5.23 4.87
N ALA A 36 12.15 -4.44 4.98
CA ALA A 36 11.38 -4.23 6.21
C ALA A 36 10.80 -5.55 6.75
N ALA A 37 10.20 -6.36 5.88
CA ALA A 37 9.69 -7.69 6.24
C ALA A 37 10.82 -8.62 6.72
N LEU A 38 11.94 -8.67 5.99
CA LEU A 38 13.09 -9.51 6.33
C LEU A 38 13.68 -9.16 7.70
N VAL A 39 13.82 -7.86 7.99
CA VAL A 39 14.30 -7.36 9.29
C VAL A 39 13.38 -7.79 10.43
N THR A 40 12.06 -7.78 10.19
CA THR A 40 11.04 -8.19 11.17
C THR A 40 11.10 -9.70 11.42
N VAL A 41 11.15 -10.51 10.36
CA VAL A 41 11.18 -11.99 10.46
C VAL A 41 12.49 -12.51 11.04
N ARG A 42 13.64 -11.92 10.66
CA ARG A 42 14.96 -12.34 11.16
C ARG A 42 15.27 -11.90 12.59
N GLY A 43 14.38 -11.12 13.23
CA GLY A 43 14.57 -10.64 14.60
C GLY A 43 15.84 -9.82 14.80
N THR A 44 16.33 -9.14 13.74
CA THR A 44 17.56 -8.34 13.86
C THR A 44 17.31 -7.18 14.83
N ARG A 45 18.04 -7.20 15.94
CA ARG A 45 17.95 -6.19 17.02
C ARG A 45 18.63 -4.90 16.56
N ILE A 46 17.81 -3.95 16.11
CA ILE A 46 18.24 -2.57 15.85
C ILE A 46 17.71 -1.72 17.02
N PRO A 47 18.49 -0.78 17.58
CA PRO A 47 18.07 0.02 18.73
C PRO A 47 16.71 0.73 18.48
N ALA A 48 15.75 0.44 19.35
CA ALA A 48 14.33 0.79 19.22
C ALA A 48 13.97 2.30 19.25
N PRO A 49 14.64 3.19 20.01
CA PRO A 49 14.14 4.56 20.16
C PRO A 49 14.35 5.41 18.90
N TRP A 50 15.44 5.21 18.15
CA TRP A 50 15.73 6.06 16.98
C TRP A 50 14.77 5.78 15.79
N PHE A 51 14.23 4.57 15.72
CA PHE A 51 13.45 4.12 14.56
C PHE A 51 11.98 4.58 14.63
N GLY A 52 11.39 4.62 15.83
CA GLY A 52 10.02 5.08 16.03
C GLY A 52 9.87 6.59 15.76
N TRP A 53 10.74 7.40 16.37
CA TRP A 53 10.81 8.84 16.11
C TRP A 53 11.28 9.15 14.69
N GLY A 54 12.18 8.33 14.12
CA GLY A 54 12.59 8.43 12.73
C GLY A 54 11.44 8.18 11.75
N ALA A 55 10.60 7.16 11.99
CA ALA A 55 9.41 6.88 11.18
C ALA A 55 8.41 8.04 11.23
N LEU A 56 8.18 8.57 12.43
CA LEU A 56 7.28 9.70 12.66
C LEU A 56 7.80 10.98 12.02
N GLY A 57 9.10 11.27 12.16
CA GLY A 57 9.75 12.43 11.55
C GLY A 57 9.75 12.37 10.03
N VAL A 58 10.10 11.21 9.43
CA VAL A 58 10.04 11.03 7.97
C VAL A 58 8.60 11.08 7.47
N GLY A 59 7.64 10.53 8.22
CA GLY A 59 6.21 10.61 7.89
C GLY A 59 5.65 12.03 7.93
N ILE A 60 6.02 12.83 8.95
CA ILE A 60 5.65 14.24 9.06
C ILE A 60 6.28 15.04 7.92
N LEU A 61 7.55 14.80 7.60
CA LEU A 61 8.24 15.45 6.48
C LEU A 61 7.60 15.09 5.14
N ALA A 62 7.21 13.84 4.93
CA ALA A 62 6.50 13.40 3.74
C ALA A 62 5.13 14.09 3.61
N ALA A 63 4.37 14.15 4.71
CA ALA A 63 3.06 14.80 4.75
C ALA A 63 3.18 16.32 4.54
N ALA A 64 4.13 16.98 5.20
CA ALA A 64 4.42 18.40 5.00
C ALA A 64 4.81 18.67 3.54
N TRP A 65 5.71 17.85 2.98
CA TRP A 65 6.10 17.96 1.58
C TRP A 65 4.90 17.81 0.63
N MET A 66 4.02 16.83 0.85
CA MET A 66 2.82 16.65 0.03
C MET A 66 1.80 17.79 0.16
N ILE A 67 1.69 18.43 1.33
CA ILE A 67 0.76 19.54 1.56
C ILE A 67 1.27 20.83 0.91
N PHE A 68 2.58 21.10 0.99
CA PHE A 68 3.17 22.35 0.53
C PHE A 68 3.70 22.29 -0.90
N VAL A 69 3.97 21.10 -1.43
CA VAL A 69 4.46 20.89 -2.79
C VAL A 69 3.44 20.03 -3.51
N THR A 70 2.59 20.65 -4.34
CA THR A 70 1.84 19.88 -5.33
C THR A 70 2.85 19.44 -6.38
N PRO A 71 3.13 18.13 -6.53
CA PRO A 71 4.22 17.68 -7.37
C PRO A 71 3.87 17.90 -8.83
N HIS A 72 4.45 18.93 -9.45
CA HIS A 72 4.24 19.27 -10.86
C HIS A 72 5.33 18.66 -11.74
N THR A 73 6.49 18.33 -11.15
CA THR A 73 7.60 17.74 -11.87
C THR A 73 7.81 16.26 -11.49
N ARG A 74 8.35 15.48 -12.44
CA ARG A 74 8.70 14.06 -12.23
C ARG A 74 9.63 13.86 -11.03
N ASN A 75 10.55 14.78 -10.80
CA ASN A 75 11.49 14.72 -9.68
C ASN A 75 10.79 14.90 -8.33
N GLU A 76 9.81 15.81 -8.24
CA GLU A 76 9.01 16.01 -7.02
C GLU A 76 8.15 14.78 -6.69
N GLN A 77 7.63 14.07 -7.71
CA GLN A 77 6.91 12.81 -7.51
C GLN A 77 7.81 11.71 -6.95
N ILE A 78 9.01 11.53 -7.52
CA ILE A 78 9.98 10.53 -7.04
C ILE A 78 10.33 10.79 -5.57
N ILE A 79 10.57 12.05 -5.19
CA ILE A 79 10.87 12.42 -3.80
C ILE A 79 9.69 12.10 -2.89
N SER A 80 8.48 12.50 -3.29
CA SER A 80 7.25 12.29 -2.49
C SER A 80 6.98 10.80 -2.26
N ASP A 81 7.05 9.99 -3.32
CA ASP A 81 6.84 8.54 -3.26
C ASP A 81 7.92 7.86 -2.42
N THR A 82 9.17 8.27 -2.56
CA THR A 82 10.30 7.71 -1.80
C THR A 82 10.19 8.04 -0.32
N LEU A 83 9.81 9.26 0.02
CA LEU A 83 9.58 9.68 1.41
C LEU A 83 8.41 8.92 2.02
N ALA A 84 7.28 8.85 1.32
CA ALA A 84 6.09 8.13 1.78
C ALA A 84 6.38 6.63 1.96
N GLY A 85 7.00 5.99 0.97
CA GLY A 85 7.33 4.57 1.03
C GLY A 85 8.37 4.25 2.12
N THR A 86 9.33 5.15 2.35
CA THR A 86 10.27 5.03 3.49
C THR A 86 9.53 5.15 4.81
N ALA A 87 8.65 6.15 4.99
CA ALA A 87 7.84 6.29 6.20
C ALA A 87 7.01 5.03 6.48
N ILE A 88 6.36 4.48 5.46
CA ILE A 88 5.58 3.24 5.55
C ILE A 88 6.47 2.06 5.93
N ALA A 89 7.63 1.88 5.27
CA ALA A 89 8.55 0.80 5.58
C ALA A 89 9.05 0.88 7.04
N LEU A 90 9.38 2.08 7.52
CA LEU A 90 9.79 2.30 8.90
C LEU A 90 8.66 1.98 9.89
N ALA A 91 7.43 2.38 9.57
CA ALA A 91 6.24 2.07 10.37
C ALA A 91 5.96 0.56 10.41
N LEU A 92 6.09 -0.16 9.28
CA LEU A 92 5.91 -1.61 9.22
C LEU A 92 6.93 -2.35 10.08
N VAL A 93 8.21 -1.95 10.05
CA VAL A 93 9.23 -2.56 10.92
C VAL A 93 8.95 -2.27 12.39
N SER A 94 8.56 -1.04 12.75
CA SER A 94 8.30 -0.69 14.15
C SER A 94 7.10 -1.46 14.72
N MET A 95 6.03 -1.59 13.94
CA MET A 95 4.84 -2.35 14.31
C MET A 95 5.09 -3.87 14.28
N GLY A 96 5.81 -4.36 13.27
CA GLY A 96 6.18 -5.77 13.14
C GLY A 96 7.07 -6.26 14.28
N ARG A 97 8.04 -5.45 14.71
CA ARG A 97 8.87 -5.75 15.89
C ARG A 97 8.07 -5.78 17.18
N ALA A 98 7.21 -4.78 17.40
CA ALA A 98 6.34 -4.78 18.56
C ALA A 98 5.48 -6.06 18.62
N ALA A 99 5.05 -6.57 17.47
CA ALA A 99 4.33 -7.84 17.38
C ALA A 99 5.20 -9.06 17.75
N VAL A 100 6.44 -9.13 17.26
CA VAL A 100 7.39 -10.22 17.58
C VAL A 100 7.80 -10.20 19.06
N ASP A 101 7.99 -9.02 19.65
CA ASP A 101 8.35 -8.83 21.05
C ASP A 101 7.15 -9.00 22.01
N GLY A 102 5.97 -9.39 21.50
CA GLY A 102 4.75 -9.58 22.30
C GLY A 102 4.15 -8.30 22.88
N ARG A 103 4.59 -7.12 22.41
CA ARG A 103 4.10 -5.83 22.89
C ARG A 103 2.78 -5.47 22.21
N VAL A 104 1.81 -5.05 23.01
CA VAL A 104 0.55 -4.50 22.51
C VAL A 104 0.78 -3.11 21.94
N ASN A 105 0.71 -2.98 20.61
CA ASN A 105 0.81 -1.71 19.92
C ASN A 105 -0.58 -1.32 19.36
N PRO A 106 -1.12 -0.12 19.65
CA PRO A 106 -2.40 0.32 19.10
C PRO A 106 -2.43 0.29 17.56
N GLY A 107 -1.31 0.59 16.90
CA GLY A 107 -1.21 0.52 15.43
C GLY A 107 -1.46 -0.89 14.89
N ARG A 108 -0.94 -1.92 15.59
CA ARG A 108 -1.19 -3.33 15.25
C ARG A 108 -2.67 -3.67 15.32
N ARG A 109 -3.39 -3.18 16.34
CA ARG A 109 -4.83 -3.44 16.50
C ARG A 109 -5.65 -2.86 15.34
N VAL A 110 -5.22 -1.72 14.79
CA VAL A 110 -5.84 -1.10 13.62
C VAL A 110 -5.51 -1.91 12.36
N LEU A 111 -4.25 -2.33 12.17
CA LEU A 111 -3.83 -3.14 11.01
C LEU A 111 -4.42 -4.56 11.00
N GLU A 112 -4.62 -5.15 12.16
CA GLU A 112 -5.28 -6.46 12.32
C GLU A 112 -6.80 -6.35 12.37
N TRP A 113 -7.36 -5.15 12.21
CA TRP A 113 -8.80 -4.96 12.24
C TRP A 113 -9.44 -5.71 11.06
N ARG A 114 -10.42 -6.58 11.36
CA ARG A 114 -11.06 -7.48 10.39
C ARG A 114 -11.50 -6.78 9.09
N PRO A 115 -12.14 -5.59 9.11
CA PRO A 115 -12.51 -4.87 7.88
C PRO A 115 -11.30 -4.46 7.05
N LEU A 116 -10.20 -4.04 7.68
CA LEU A 116 -9.00 -3.59 6.97
C LEU A 116 -8.27 -4.77 6.32
N VAL A 117 -8.20 -5.91 7.01
CA VAL A 117 -7.71 -7.17 6.44
C VAL A 117 -8.60 -7.60 5.27
N TRP A 118 -9.92 -7.51 5.44
CA TRP A 118 -10.88 -7.76 4.36
C TRP A 118 -10.63 -6.84 3.17
N ILE A 119 -10.38 -5.55 3.39
CA ILE A 119 -10.00 -4.59 2.34
C ILE A 119 -8.72 -4.98 1.61
N GLY A 120 -7.72 -5.47 2.34
CA GLY A 120 -6.51 -6.02 1.74
C GLY A 120 -6.78 -7.20 0.80
N LEU A 121 -7.74 -8.08 1.12
CA LEU A 121 -8.00 -9.31 0.37
C LEU A 121 -8.55 -9.11 -1.04
N TRP A 122 -9.24 -8.00 -1.30
CA TRP A 122 -9.80 -7.63 -2.61
C TRP A 122 -9.13 -6.39 -3.21
N SER A 123 -8.02 -5.95 -2.61
CA SER A 123 -7.22 -4.83 -3.12
C SER A 123 -6.76 -5.05 -4.56
N TYR A 124 -6.50 -6.30 -4.93
CA TYR A 124 -6.16 -6.68 -6.30
C TYR A 124 -7.34 -6.48 -7.26
N SER A 125 -8.53 -6.98 -6.90
CA SER A 125 -9.77 -6.72 -7.66
C SER A 125 -10.04 -5.22 -7.85
N ILE A 126 -9.88 -4.43 -6.78
CA ILE A 126 -10.02 -2.96 -6.84
C ILE A 126 -9.02 -2.38 -7.83
N TYR A 127 -7.74 -2.76 -7.73
CA TYR A 127 -6.69 -2.27 -8.62
C TYR A 127 -6.99 -2.57 -10.10
N LEU A 128 -7.50 -3.75 -10.41
CA LEU A 128 -7.75 -4.16 -11.78
C LEU A 128 -8.98 -3.49 -12.40
N ILE A 129 -10.03 -3.28 -11.60
CA ILE A 129 -11.32 -2.76 -12.09
C ILE A 129 -11.41 -1.23 -12.03
N HIS A 130 -10.79 -0.56 -11.06
CA HIS A 130 -10.98 0.89 -10.90
C HIS A 130 -10.48 1.69 -12.11
N SER A 131 -9.27 1.41 -12.61
CA SER A 131 -8.66 2.12 -13.74
C SER A 131 -9.51 2.09 -15.02
N PRO A 132 -9.95 0.93 -15.54
CA PRO A 132 -10.77 0.89 -16.74
C PRO A 132 -12.14 1.55 -16.55
N VAL A 133 -12.76 1.42 -15.36
CA VAL A 133 -14.05 2.07 -15.07
C VAL A 133 -13.91 3.60 -15.05
N LEU A 134 -12.86 4.12 -14.40
CA LEU A 134 -12.55 5.55 -14.38
C LEU A 134 -12.22 6.07 -15.78
N ALA A 135 -11.45 5.33 -16.57
CA ALA A 135 -11.15 5.70 -17.95
C ALA A 135 -12.41 5.74 -18.83
N LEU A 136 -13.27 4.73 -18.72
CA LEU A 136 -14.54 4.68 -19.44
C LEU A 136 -15.45 5.84 -19.04
N ALA A 137 -15.58 6.12 -17.74
CA ALA A 137 -16.36 7.24 -17.25
C ALA A 137 -15.81 8.59 -17.76
N ASN A 138 -14.48 8.74 -17.81
CA ASN A 138 -13.88 9.95 -18.35
C ASN A 138 -14.23 10.15 -19.84
N ILE A 139 -14.13 9.09 -20.66
CA ILE A 139 -14.51 9.12 -22.09
C ILE A 139 -16.00 9.46 -22.27
N LEU A 140 -16.87 8.93 -21.41
CA LEU A 140 -18.30 9.21 -21.44
C LEU A 140 -18.64 10.65 -21.01
N LEU A 141 -17.87 11.21 -20.06
CA LEU A 141 -18.09 12.56 -19.51
C LEU A 141 -17.44 13.68 -20.33
N LEU A 142 -16.40 13.36 -21.10
CA LEU A 142 -15.69 14.27 -22.02
C LEU A 142 -16.62 15.10 -22.93
N PRO A 143 -17.61 14.51 -23.64
CA PRO A 143 -18.48 15.26 -24.55
C PRO A 143 -19.52 16.15 -23.85
N LEU A 144 -19.72 16.01 -22.54
CA LEU A 144 -20.70 16.80 -21.79
C LEU A 144 -20.17 18.18 -21.35
N GLU A 145 -18.88 18.46 -21.58
CA GLU A 145 -18.19 19.73 -21.27
C GLU A 145 -18.56 20.29 -19.87
N LEU A 146 -18.71 19.39 -18.89
CA LEU A 146 -19.15 19.75 -17.55
C LEU A 146 -18.10 20.62 -16.84
N PRO A 147 -18.52 21.56 -15.98
CA PRO A 147 -17.61 22.27 -15.10
C PRO A 147 -16.76 21.29 -14.28
N THR A 148 -15.46 21.58 -14.10
CA THR A 148 -14.50 20.70 -13.43
C THR A 148 -14.98 20.19 -12.06
N PHE A 149 -15.65 21.06 -11.29
CA PHE A 149 -16.20 20.69 -9.98
C PHE A 149 -17.31 19.63 -10.07
N VAL A 150 -18.19 19.75 -11.07
CA VAL A 150 -19.28 18.79 -11.30
C VAL A 150 -18.72 17.46 -11.79
N ASN A 151 -17.73 17.49 -12.68
CA ASN A 151 -17.04 16.29 -13.15
C ASN A 151 -16.36 15.55 -11.98
N TRP A 152 -15.63 16.28 -11.13
CA TRP A 152 -15.02 15.73 -9.92
C TRP A 152 -16.07 15.12 -8.98
N LEU A 153 -17.19 15.81 -8.74
CA LEU A 153 -18.27 15.31 -7.89
C LEU A 153 -18.88 14.02 -8.44
N LEU A 154 -19.09 13.92 -9.75
CA LEU A 154 -19.58 12.70 -10.41
C LEU A 154 -18.57 11.57 -10.31
N LEU A 155 -17.28 11.85 -10.51
CA LEU A 155 -16.23 10.84 -10.38
C LEU A 155 -16.18 10.28 -8.96
N VAL A 156 -16.28 11.13 -7.94
CA VAL A 156 -16.18 10.71 -6.53
C VAL A 156 -17.48 10.09 -6.00
N LEU A 157 -18.64 10.67 -6.29
CA LEU A 157 -19.92 10.24 -5.71
C LEU A 157 -20.64 9.17 -6.53
N VAL A 158 -20.30 9.00 -7.80
CA VAL A 158 -20.99 8.04 -8.69
C VAL A 158 -20.01 7.00 -9.22
N VAL A 159 -18.99 7.45 -9.95
CA VAL A 159 -18.09 6.52 -10.67
C VAL A 159 -17.28 5.67 -9.71
N LEU A 160 -16.76 6.26 -8.64
CA LEU A 160 -15.95 5.54 -7.65
C LEU A 160 -16.76 4.48 -6.87
N PRO A 161 -17.97 4.76 -6.37
CA PRO A 161 -18.86 3.72 -5.82
C PRO A 161 -19.20 2.62 -6.82
N VAL A 162 -19.44 2.97 -8.09
CA VAL A 162 -19.70 1.97 -9.15
C VAL A 162 -18.46 1.10 -9.38
N ALA A 163 -17.27 1.69 -9.47
CA ALA A 163 -16.01 0.97 -9.62
C ALA A 163 -15.75 0.00 -8.46
N LEU A 164 -15.99 0.44 -7.22
CA LEU A 164 -15.87 -0.40 -6.03
C LEU A 164 -16.90 -1.54 -6.01
N SER A 165 -18.13 -1.26 -6.46
CA SER A 165 -19.18 -2.27 -6.55
C SER A 165 -18.85 -3.35 -7.59
N LEU A 166 -18.31 -2.94 -8.74
CA LEU A 166 -17.83 -3.85 -9.77
C LEU A 166 -16.61 -4.65 -9.30
N ALA A 167 -15.68 -4.01 -8.59
CA ALA A 167 -14.53 -4.68 -7.98
C ALA A 167 -14.98 -5.72 -6.94
N TYR A 168 -16.01 -5.43 -6.14
CA TYR A 168 -16.60 -6.37 -5.20
C TYR A 168 -17.19 -7.59 -5.92
N GLY A 169 -17.94 -7.34 -7.02
CA GLY A 169 -18.48 -8.41 -7.86
C GLY A 169 -17.38 -9.28 -8.46
N PHE A 170 -16.33 -8.68 -8.99
CA PHE A 170 -15.17 -9.39 -9.54
C PHE A 170 -14.44 -10.21 -8.47
N PHE A 171 -14.26 -9.66 -7.27
CA PHE A 171 -13.69 -10.40 -6.14
C PHE A 171 -14.50 -11.66 -5.81
N TRP A 172 -15.83 -11.52 -5.73
CA TRP A 172 -16.71 -12.62 -5.37
C TRP A 172 -16.79 -13.69 -6.46
N LEU A 173 -16.82 -13.29 -7.73
CA LEU A 173 -16.97 -14.19 -8.88
C LEU A 173 -15.66 -14.86 -9.29
N VAL A 174 -14.53 -14.16 -9.22
CA VAL A 174 -13.25 -14.64 -9.74
C VAL A 174 -12.29 -14.89 -8.59
N GLU A 175 -11.85 -13.83 -7.91
CA GLU A 175 -10.74 -13.91 -6.96
C GLU A 175 -11.00 -14.94 -5.86
N ARG A 176 -12.22 -14.98 -5.29
CA ARG A 176 -12.62 -15.95 -4.25
C ARG A 176 -12.42 -17.42 -4.67
N HIS A 177 -12.56 -17.74 -5.95
CA HIS A 177 -12.40 -19.09 -6.47
C HIS A 177 -10.93 -19.48 -6.64
N PHE A 178 -10.05 -18.50 -6.86
CA PHE A 178 -8.61 -18.69 -7.04
C PHE A 178 -7.80 -18.50 -5.74
N ILE A 179 -8.42 -18.04 -4.65
CA ILE A 179 -7.77 -18.01 -3.32
C ILE A 179 -7.35 -19.44 -2.93
N THR A 180 -6.04 -19.64 -2.90
CA THR A 180 -5.37 -20.90 -2.58
C THR A 180 -5.76 -21.37 -1.17
N SER A 181 -5.88 -22.68 -0.98
CA SER A 181 -6.25 -23.33 0.28
C SER A 181 -5.43 -22.88 1.49
N HIS A 182 -4.19 -22.43 1.29
CA HIS A 182 -3.34 -21.84 2.33
C HIS A 182 -3.88 -20.52 2.90
N GLN A 183 -4.36 -19.61 2.05
CA GLN A 183 -4.96 -18.33 2.49
C GLN A 183 -6.29 -18.57 3.21
N LYS A 184 -7.10 -19.53 2.76
CA LYS A 184 -8.33 -19.96 3.44
C LYS A 184 -8.08 -20.46 4.86
N ARG A 185 -6.98 -21.20 5.07
CA ARG A 185 -6.60 -21.72 6.39
C ARG A 185 -6.21 -20.61 7.37
N VAL A 186 -5.39 -19.65 6.96
CA VAL A 186 -4.97 -18.51 7.80
C VAL A 186 -6.16 -17.61 8.16
N ILE A 187 -7.13 -17.44 7.26
CA ILE A 187 -8.36 -16.69 7.54
C ILE A 187 -9.21 -17.44 8.58
N ASN A 188 -9.41 -18.75 8.42
CA ASN A 188 -10.19 -19.55 9.36
C ASN A 188 -9.55 -19.61 10.76
N GLU A 189 -8.22 -19.81 10.85
CA GLU A 189 -7.49 -19.84 12.14
C GLU A 189 -7.58 -18.51 12.92
N ARG A 190 -7.73 -17.37 12.23
CA ARG A 190 -7.89 -16.04 12.86
C ARG A 190 -9.35 -15.66 13.16
N VAL A 191 -10.31 -16.28 12.46
CA VAL A 191 -11.73 -16.02 12.65
C VAL A 191 -12.33 -16.92 13.73
N ASP A 192 -11.85 -18.16 13.83
CA ASP A 192 -12.28 -19.16 14.80
C ASP A 192 -11.09 -20.01 15.31
N PRO A 193 -10.38 -19.55 16.36
CA PRO A 193 -9.18 -20.24 16.86
C PRO A 193 -9.47 -21.65 17.42
N ASP A 194 -10.73 -21.96 17.75
CA ASP A 194 -11.15 -23.24 18.34
C ASP A 194 -11.42 -24.34 17.29
N ALA A 195 -11.47 -23.97 16.00
CA ALA A 195 -11.64 -24.94 14.90
C ALA A 195 -10.37 -25.76 14.61
N SER A 196 -9.20 -25.32 15.11
CA SER A 196 -7.91 -25.99 14.88
C SER A 196 -7.74 -27.31 15.64
N GLY A 197 -8.56 -27.57 16.66
CA GLY A 197 -8.50 -28.78 17.49
C GLY A 197 -9.27 -30.00 16.96
N LYS A 198 -9.96 -29.89 15.82
CA LYS A 198 -10.83 -30.97 15.29
C LYS A 198 -10.24 -31.77 14.12
N VAL A 199 -8.97 -31.52 13.79
CA VAL A 199 -8.27 -32.24 12.70
C VAL A 199 -6.97 -32.83 13.25
N ALA A 200 -7.12 -33.79 14.16
CA ALA A 200 -6.07 -34.72 14.58
C ALA A 200 -6.63 -36.14 14.48
#